data_AF-A0A8X7CJX4-F1
#
_entry.id   AF-A0A8X7CJX4-F1
#
_cell.length_a   1.000
_cell.length_b   1.000
_cell.length_c   1.000
_cell.angle_alpha   90.00
_cell.angle_beta   90.00
_cell.angle_gamma   90.00
#
_symmetry.space_group_name_H-M   'P 1'
#
loop_
_entity.id
_entity.type
_entity.pdbx_description
1 polymer ?
#
loop_
_entity_poly.entity_id
_entity_poly.type
_entity_poly.pdbx_seq_one_letter_code
_entity_poly.pdbx_strand_id
1 'polypeptide(L)'
;MARYFREQDIDEFRDCFYLNARSGQIRSLDELTIIMRSLGMSPTITELKKYFKEKNGKISFADMLEIMHNHSQRENIPQEILRAFRASDKSKSGRIPARELRHILLLWGEKLSPKEVDRIFREANVSSNGYINYDDFVRVVCAPVPDYY
;
A
#
# COMPACT_ATOMS: atom_id res chain seq x y z
N MET A 1 -24.51 -1.06 3.96
CA MET A 1 -23.16 -1.33 4.50
C MET A 1 -22.80 -2.81 4.47
N ALA A 2 -23.69 -3.74 4.84
CA ALA A 2 -23.51 -5.20 4.64
C ALA A 2 -23.56 -5.69 3.17
N ARG A 3 -23.42 -4.79 2.19
CA ARG A 3 -23.58 -5.13 0.75
C ARG A 3 -22.27 -5.50 0.06
N TYR A 4 -21.14 -5.23 0.72
CA TYR A 4 -19.80 -5.31 0.10
C TYR A 4 -18.80 -6.14 0.89
N PHE A 5 -19.08 -6.42 2.16
CA PHE A 5 -18.21 -7.15 3.08
C PHE A 5 -19.02 -8.20 3.82
N ARG A 6 -18.40 -9.33 4.15
CA ARG A 6 -19.04 -10.36 4.98
C ARG A 6 -19.10 -9.86 6.42
N GLU A 7 -19.99 -10.45 7.23
CA GLU A 7 -20.15 -10.04 8.65
C GLU A 7 -18.84 -10.16 9.43
N GLN A 8 -18.07 -11.23 9.22
CA GLN A 8 -16.75 -11.42 9.84
C GLN A 8 -15.77 -10.30 9.47
N ASP A 9 -15.73 -9.89 8.20
CA ASP A 9 -14.87 -8.78 7.75
C ASP A 9 -15.30 -7.46 8.42
N ILE A 10 -16.61 -7.25 8.62
CA ILE A 10 -17.15 -6.05 9.27
C ILE A 10 -16.78 -6.00 10.75
N ASP A 11 -16.78 -7.14 11.44
CA ASP A 11 -16.39 -7.22 12.85
C ASP A 11 -14.90 -6.89 13.02
N GLU A 12 -14.03 -7.46 12.18
CA GLU A 12 -12.60 -7.11 12.16
C GLU A 12 -12.36 -5.61 11.89
N PHE A 13 -13.10 -5.05 10.92
CA PHE A 13 -13.00 -3.64 10.59
C PHE A 13 -13.46 -2.76 11.74
N ARG A 14 -14.51 -3.18 12.44
CA ARG A 14 -15.06 -2.47 13.59
C ARG A 14 -14.07 -2.45 14.74
N ASP A 15 -13.48 -3.59 15.06
CA ASP A 15 -12.49 -3.71 16.12
C ASP A 15 -11.25 -2.86 15.82
N CYS A 16 -10.72 -2.95 14.59
CA CYS A 16 -9.60 -2.12 14.15
C CYS A 16 -9.92 -0.62 14.21
N PHE A 17 -11.13 -0.22 13.80
CA PHE A 17 -11.57 1.17 13.86
C PHE A 17 -11.61 1.69 15.29
N TYR A 18 -12.27 0.99 16.22
CA TYR A 18 -12.42 1.50 17.59
C TYR A 18 -11.13 1.39 18.42
N LEU A 19 -10.22 0.48 18.06
CA LEU A 19 -8.88 0.42 18.65
C LEU A 19 -8.09 1.71 18.38
N ASN A 20 -8.18 2.24 17.15
CA ASN A 20 -7.41 3.39 16.70
C ASN A 20 -8.16 4.73 16.83
N ALA A 21 -9.46 4.75 16.54
CA ALA A 21 -10.33 5.92 16.56
C ALA A 21 -11.28 5.91 17.77
N ARG A 22 -10.72 5.90 18.99
CA ARG A 22 -11.48 5.82 20.25
C ARG A 22 -12.55 6.89 20.42
N SER A 23 -12.41 8.01 19.70
CA SER A 23 -13.38 9.09 19.70
C SER A 23 -14.66 8.80 18.91
N GLY A 24 -14.75 7.63 18.26
CA GLY A 24 -15.83 7.23 17.36
C GLY A 24 -15.70 7.78 15.94
N GLN A 25 -14.63 8.54 15.67
CA GLN A 25 -14.31 9.12 14.37
C GLN A 25 -12.79 9.16 14.18
N ILE A 26 -12.35 8.93 12.96
CA ILE A 26 -10.97 9.20 12.53
C ILE A 26 -10.82 10.70 12.31
N ARG A 27 -9.82 11.31 12.95
CA ARG A 27 -9.55 12.76 12.96
C ARG A 27 -8.14 13.12 12.54
N SER A 28 -7.30 12.14 12.23
CA SER A 28 -5.95 12.35 11.71
C SER A 28 -5.66 11.44 10.51
N LEU A 29 -4.69 11.85 9.69
CA LEU A 29 -4.19 10.98 8.62
C LEU A 29 -3.50 9.74 9.17
N ASP A 30 -2.86 9.83 10.34
CA ASP A 30 -2.16 8.71 10.96
C ASP A 30 -3.14 7.62 11.39
N GLU A 31 -4.28 7.99 12.01
CA GLU A 31 -5.35 7.05 12.34
C GLU A 31 -5.90 6.36 11.09
N LEU A 32 -6.17 7.11 10.01
CA LEU A 32 -6.64 6.54 8.75
C LEU A 32 -5.60 5.59 8.15
N THR A 33 -4.32 5.98 8.19
CA THR A 33 -3.20 5.20 7.67
C THR A 33 -3.07 3.88 8.41
N ILE A 34 -3.08 3.91 9.74
CA ILE A 34 -2.94 2.71 10.58
C ILE A 34 -4.11 1.77 10.31
N ILE A 35 -5.34 2.28 10.29
CA ILE A 35 -6.53 1.43 10.09
C ILE A 35 -6.51 0.77 8.71
N MET A 36 -6.34 1.54 7.62
CA MET A 36 -6.36 0.96 6.28
C MET A 36 -5.23 -0.06 6.07
N ARG A 37 -4.02 0.22 6.58
CA ARG A 37 -2.89 -0.71 6.47
C ARG A 37 -3.05 -1.95 7.34
N SER A 38 -3.61 -1.81 8.54
CA SER A 38 -3.88 -2.95 9.42
C SER A 38 -4.92 -3.90 8.83
N LEU A 39 -5.79 -3.39 7.96
CA LEU A 39 -6.81 -4.15 7.25
C LEU A 39 -6.34 -4.60 5.84
N GLY A 40 -5.03 -4.56 5.58
CA GLY A 40 -4.40 -5.12 4.39
C GLY A 40 -4.42 -4.23 3.13
N MET A 41 -4.88 -2.99 3.23
CA MET A 41 -4.83 -2.02 2.12
C MET A 41 -3.52 -1.23 2.12
N SER A 42 -3.06 -0.79 0.96
CA SER A 42 -1.84 0.01 0.79
C SER A 42 -2.12 1.39 0.18
N PRO A 43 -2.95 2.23 0.82
CA PRO A 43 -3.26 3.55 0.29
C PRO A 43 -2.02 4.46 0.30
N THR A 44 -1.93 5.26 -0.75
CA THR A 44 -0.92 6.33 -0.87
C THR A 44 -1.26 7.51 0.05
N ILE A 45 -0.27 8.30 0.47
CA ILE A 45 -0.47 9.55 1.23
C ILE A 45 -1.40 10.51 0.46
N THR A 46 -1.30 10.53 -0.86
CA THR A 46 -2.15 11.35 -1.73
C THR A 46 -3.61 10.92 -1.67
N GLU A 47 -3.88 9.62 -1.73
CA GLU A 47 -5.23 9.07 -1.57
C GLU A 47 -5.78 9.30 -0.17
N LEU A 48 -4.98 9.07 0.88
CA LEU A 48 -5.36 9.33 2.26
C LEU A 48 -5.80 10.78 2.46
N LYS A 49 -5.02 11.74 1.96
CA LYS A 49 -5.37 13.18 1.98
C LYS A 49 -6.66 13.46 1.23
N LYS A 50 -6.88 12.79 0.11
CA LYS A 50 -8.10 12.93 -0.69
C LYS A 50 -9.32 12.42 0.10
N TYR A 51 -9.27 11.19 0.63
CA TYR A 51 -10.36 10.61 1.42
C TYR A 51 -10.70 11.47 2.64
N PHE A 52 -9.67 11.94 3.33
CA PHE A 52 -9.82 12.81 4.49
C PHE A 52 -10.49 14.15 4.13
N LYS A 53 -10.10 14.75 3.00
CA LYS A 53 -10.70 15.99 2.49
C LYS A 53 -12.16 15.80 2.05
N GLU A 54 -12.46 14.71 1.35
CA GLU A 54 -13.82 14.38 0.88
C GLU A 54 -14.82 14.18 2.02
N LYS A 55 -14.34 13.78 3.20
CA LYS A 55 -15.14 13.59 4.42
C LYS A 55 -14.95 14.73 5.44
N ASN A 56 -14.61 15.93 4.99
CA ASN A 56 -14.47 17.14 5.82
C ASN A 56 -13.54 16.97 7.05
N GLY A 57 -12.53 16.12 6.93
CA GLY A 57 -11.55 15.84 7.98
C GLY A 57 -12.06 15.05 9.20
N LYS A 58 -13.26 14.45 9.10
CA LYS A 58 -13.81 13.55 10.12
C LYS A 58 -14.48 12.38 9.44
N ILE A 59 -13.91 11.19 9.60
CA ILE A 59 -14.40 9.97 8.94
C ILE A 59 -15.09 9.11 10.00
N SER A 60 -16.39 8.84 9.82
CA SER A 60 -17.12 7.88 10.66
C SER A 60 -16.80 6.44 10.24
N PHE A 61 -17.20 5.45 11.05
CA PHE A 61 -17.06 4.04 10.66
C PHE A 61 -17.78 3.72 9.33
N ALA A 62 -18.98 4.28 9.13
CA ALA A 62 -19.73 4.15 7.89
C ALA A 62 -18.97 4.72 6.68
N ASP A 63 -18.35 5.89 6.83
CA ASP A 63 -17.51 6.50 5.79
C ASP A 63 -16.26 5.66 5.51
N MET A 64 -15.66 5.10 6.56
CA MET A 64 -14.49 4.23 6.43
C MET A 64 -14.81 3.00 5.58
N LEU A 65 -15.95 2.33 5.83
CA LEU A 65 -16.38 1.17 5.04
C LEU A 65 -16.55 1.53 3.55
N GLU A 66 -17.10 2.71 3.26
CA GLU A 66 -17.24 3.20 1.89
C GLU A 66 -15.87 3.46 1.24
N ILE A 67 -14.96 4.13 1.96
CA ILE A 67 -13.58 4.37 1.49
C ILE A 67 -12.87 3.05 1.21
N MET A 68 -12.94 2.10 2.15
CA MET A 68 -12.33 0.78 2.04
C MET A 68 -12.85 0.01 0.82
N HIS A 69 -14.17 0.00 0.62
CA HIS A 69 -14.76 -0.66 -0.55
C HIS A 69 -14.27 -0.01 -1.85
N ASN A 70 -14.34 1.32 -1.94
CA ASN A 70 -13.95 2.03 -3.16
C ASN A 70 -12.44 1.90 -3.45
N HIS A 71 -11.61 1.84 -2.41
CA HIS A 71 -10.17 1.66 -2.55
C HIS A 71 -9.85 0.23 -3.03
N SER A 72 -10.45 -0.81 -2.43
CA SER A 72 -10.18 -2.20 -2.81
C SER A 72 -10.57 -2.55 -4.25
N GLN A 73 -11.54 -1.84 -4.84
CA GLN A 73 -11.89 -2.02 -6.25
C GLN A 73 -10.89 -1.39 -7.22
N ARG A 74 -10.06 -0.46 -6.75
CA ARG A 74 -9.11 0.31 -7.58
C ARG A 74 -7.67 -0.18 -7.40
N GLU A 75 -7.32 -0.54 -6.17
CA GLU A 75 -6.00 -0.98 -5.80
C GLU A 75 -5.61 -2.25 -6.55
N ASN A 76 -4.48 -2.21 -7.25
CA ASN A 76 -3.87 -3.40 -7.83
C ASN A 76 -2.35 -3.28 -7.77
N ILE A 77 -1.82 -3.43 -6.55
CA ILE A 77 -0.40 -3.26 -6.23
C ILE A 77 0.50 -4.06 -7.20
N PRO A 78 0.26 -5.36 -7.48
CA PRO A 78 1.11 -6.11 -8.41
C PRO A 78 1.13 -5.50 -9.81
N GLN A 79 -0.03 -5.10 -10.35
CA GLN A 79 -0.11 -4.49 -11.69
C GLN A 79 0.52 -3.11 -11.74
N GLU A 80 0.35 -2.30 -10.70
CA GLU A 80 0.96 -0.96 -10.61
C GLU A 80 2.49 -1.05 -10.60
N ILE A 81 3.04 -1.95 -9.78
CA ILE A 81 4.47 -2.21 -9.73
C ILE A 81 4.97 -2.71 -11.10
N LEU A 82 4.30 -3.70 -11.70
CA LEU A 82 4.67 -4.22 -13.03
C LEU A 82 4.64 -3.15 -14.13
N ARG A 83 3.65 -2.25 -14.10
CA ARG A 83 3.55 -1.14 -15.06
C ARG A 83 4.72 -0.17 -14.91
N ALA A 84 5.11 0.16 -13.67
CA ALA A 84 6.27 1.01 -13.41
C ALA A 84 7.56 0.36 -13.95
N PHE A 85 7.79 -0.92 -13.68
CA PHE A 85 8.95 -1.65 -14.21
C PHE A 85 8.97 -1.70 -15.74
N ARG A 86 7.84 -2.00 -16.39
CA ARG A 86 7.74 -2.04 -17.86
C ARG A 86 7.98 -0.68 -18.50
N ALA A 87 7.61 0.42 -17.84
CA ALA A 87 7.88 1.76 -18.33
C ALA A 87 9.40 2.07 -18.34
N SER A 88 10.17 1.43 -17.46
CA SER A 88 11.62 1.59 -17.37
C SER A 88 12.41 0.60 -18.24
N ASP A 89 11.84 -0.58 -18.54
CA ASP A 89 12.45 -1.64 -19.35
C ASP A 89 12.30 -1.41 -20.86
N LYS A 90 13.10 -0.48 -21.40
CA LYS A 90 13.04 -0.13 -22.84
C LYS A 90 13.30 -1.33 -23.77
N SER A 91 14.07 -2.32 -23.33
CA SER A 91 14.40 -3.51 -24.10
C SER A 91 13.40 -4.66 -23.94
N LYS A 92 12.41 -4.53 -23.05
CA LYS A 92 11.43 -5.58 -22.69
C LYS A 92 12.10 -6.90 -22.29
N SER A 93 13.24 -6.79 -21.60
CA SER A 93 14.03 -7.93 -21.15
C SER A 93 13.41 -8.69 -19.97
N GLY A 94 12.42 -8.09 -19.29
CA GLY A 94 11.83 -8.60 -18.06
C GLY A 94 12.71 -8.36 -16.82
N ARG A 95 13.83 -7.63 -16.96
CA ARG A 95 14.74 -7.30 -15.85
C ARG A 95 15.30 -5.88 -15.94
N ILE A 96 15.41 -5.19 -14.80
CA ILE A 96 16.05 -3.87 -14.73
C ILE A 96 17.27 -3.91 -13.82
N PRO A 97 18.29 -3.08 -14.08
CA PRO A 97 19.37 -2.88 -13.12
C PRO A 97 18.82 -2.40 -11.77
N ALA A 98 19.38 -2.90 -10.67
CA ALA A 98 18.94 -2.51 -9.32
C ALA A 98 19.06 -0.99 -9.06
N ARG A 99 20.06 -0.34 -9.68
CA ARG A 99 20.22 1.12 -9.68
C ARG A 99 19.04 1.88 -10.32
N GLU A 100 18.41 1.31 -11.35
CA GLU A 100 17.25 1.92 -12.01
C GLU A 100 16.03 1.82 -11.10
N LEU A 101 15.81 0.66 -10.45
CA LEU A 101 14.73 0.55 -9.46
C LEU A 101 14.92 1.55 -8.31
N ARG A 102 16.15 1.67 -7.81
CA ARG A 102 16.48 2.67 -6.78
C ARG A 102 16.14 4.07 -7.25
N HIS A 103 16.50 4.43 -8.48
CA HIS A 103 16.19 5.73 -9.07
C HIS A 103 14.67 5.98 -9.14
N ILE A 104 13.89 5.00 -9.58
CA ILE A 104 12.43 5.08 -9.65
C ILE A 104 11.84 5.35 -8.25
N LEU A 105 12.21 4.53 -7.25
CA LEU A 105 11.65 4.62 -5.89
C LEU A 105 12.00 5.94 -5.18
N LEU A 106 13.12 6.58 -5.53
CA LEU A 106 13.55 7.85 -4.94
C LEU A 106 12.90 9.08 -5.59
N LEU A 107 12.46 8.98 -6.84
CA LEU A 107 12.13 10.16 -7.64
C LEU A 107 10.71 10.19 -8.18
N TRP A 108 10.06 9.03 -8.32
CA TRP A 108 8.77 8.91 -9.00
C TRP A 108 7.65 8.62 -7.99
N GLY A 109 6.50 9.26 -8.16
CA GLY A 109 5.34 9.06 -7.30
C GLY A 109 5.57 9.49 -5.86
N GLU A 110 5.17 8.62 -4.92
CA GLU A 110 5.45 8.80 -3.49
C GLU A 110 6.88 8.39 -3.18
N LYS A 111 7.74 9.41 -3.14
CA LYS A 111 9.19 9.24 -2.99
C LYS A 111 9.51 8.59 -1.66
N LEU A 112 10.25 7.49 -1.73
CA LEU A 112 10.86 6.88 -0.56
C LEU A 112 12.17 7.59 -0.24
N SER A 113 12.53 7.59 1.04
CA SER A 113 13.85 8.00 1.47
C SER A 113 14.90 6.96 1.09
N PRO A 114 16.18 7.34 0.95
CA PRO A 114 17.27 6.38 0.70
C PRO A 114 17.29 5.22 1.70
N LYS A 115 16.98 5.49 2.97
CA LYS A 115 16.93 4.48 4.03
C LYS A 115 15.82 3.46 3.82
N GLU A 116 14.63 3.90 3.38
CA GLU A 116 13.51 3.00 3.08
C GLU A 116 13.82 2.13 1.86
N VAL A 117 14.44 2.70 0.82
CA VAL A 117 14.85 1.93 -0.35
C VAL A 117 15.92 0.88 0.01
N ASP A 118 16.92 1.25 0.82
CA ASP A 118 17.93 0.29 1.29
C ASP A 118 17.33 -0.84 2.12
N ARG A 119 16.28 -0.55 2.90
CA ARG A 119 15.53 -1.56 3.64
C ARG A 119 14.79 -2.53 2.72
N ILE A 120 14.06 -2.01 1.73
CA ILE A 120 13.34 -2.84 0.74
C ILE A 120 14.31 -3.75 0.00
N PHE A 121 15.46 -3.23 -0.44
CA PHE A 121 16.45 -4.01 -1.17
C PHE A 121 17.03 -5.14 -0.31
N ARG A 122 17.25 -4.87 0.98
CA ARG A 122 17.71 -5.88 1.93
C ARG A 122 16.66 -6.97 2.15
N GLU A 123 15.42 -6.58 2.41
CA GLU A 123 14.30 -7.51 2.65
C GLU A 123 14.01 -8.37 1.41
N ALA A 124 14.13 -7.79 0.20
CA ALA A 124 13.95 -8.48 -1.06
C ALA A 124 15.20 -9.23 -1.56
N ASN A 125 16.28 -9.27 -0.78
CA ASN A 125 17.57 -9.88 -1.14
C ASN A 125 18.11 -9.42 -2.51
N VAL A 126 17.98 -8.12 -2.80
CA VAL A 126 18.43 -7.49 -4.04
C VAL A 126 19.85 -6.96 -3.89
N SER A 127 20.76 -7.45 -4.74
CA SER A 127 22.12 -6.91 -4.83
C SER A 127 22.13 -5.54 -5.52
N SER A 128 22.92 -4.59 -4.99
CA SER A 128 23.03 -3.21 -5.50
C SER A 128 23.56 -3.12 -6.93
N ASN A 129 24.36 -4.10 -7.37
CA ASN A 129 24.92 -4.18 -8.72
C ASN A 129 24.26 -5.26 -9.59
N GLY A 130 23.17 -5.85 -9.11
CA GLY A 130 22.45 -6.92 -9.79
C GLY A 130 21.39 -6.43 -10.78
N TYR A 131 20.71 -7.42 -11.36
CA TYR A 131 19.48 -7.23 -12.12
C TYR A 131 18.31 -7.78 -11.32
N ILE A 132 17.17 -7.10 -11.40
CA ILE A 132 15.94 -7.45 -10.72
C ILE A 132 14.97 -7.96 -11.77
N ASN A 133 14.50 -9.20 -11.59
CA ASN A 133 13.36 -9.73 -12.33
C ASN A 133 12.07 -9.21 -11.68
N TYR A 134 11.19 -8.60 -12.47
CA TYR A 134 10.00 -7.93 -11.93
C TYR A 134 9.03 -8.90 -11.30
N ASP A 135 8.84 -10.08 -11.90
CA ASP A 135 7.90 -11.09 -11.38
C ASP A 135 8.37 -11.64 -10.03
N ASP A 136 9.69 -11.83 -9.88
CA ASP A 136 10.29 -12.25 -8.62
C ASP A 136 10.16 -11.15 -7.56
N PHE A 137 10.45 -9.90 -7.93
CA PHE A 137 10.36 -8.77 -7.02
C PHE A 137 8.91 -8.52 -6.54
N VAL A 138 7.94 -8.53 -7.47
CA VAL A 138 6.52 -8.36 -7.15
C VAL A 138 6.05 -9.47 -6.22
N ARG A 139 6.44 -10.72 -6.48
CA ARG A 139 6.10 -11.85 -5.61
C ARG A 139 6.66 -11.68 -4.19
N VAL A 140 7.88 -11.17 -4.04
CA VAL A 140 8.49 -10.96 -2.72
C VAL A 140 7.86 -9.78 -1.99
N VAL A 141 7.63 -8.65 -2.68
CA VAL A 141 7.10 -7.43 -2.05
C VAL A 141 5.60 -7.51 -1.79
N CYS A 142 4.85 -8.28 -2.59
CA CYS A 142 3.43 -8.54 -2.37
C CYS A 142 3.17 -9.84 -1.61
N ALA A 143 4.21 -10.53 -1.12
CA ALA A 143 4.01 -11.69 -0.26
C ALA A 143 3.33 -11.24 1.04
N PRO A 144 2.33 -11.96 1.55
CA PRO A 144 1.85 -11.75 2.90
C PRO A 144 3.03 -11.91 3.86
N VAL A 145 3.07 -11.07 4.90
CA VAL A 145 4.09 -11.21 5.95
C VAL A 145 4.00 -12.64 6.49
N PRO A 146 5.09 -13.43 6.45
CA PRO A 146 5.04 -14.80 6.93
C PRO A 146 4.57 -14.79 8.39
N ASP A 147 3.58 -15.63 8.72
CA ASP A 147 3.22 -15.91 10.11
C ASP A 147 4.43 -16.59 10.76
N TYR A 148 5.29 -15.81 11.42
CA TYR A 148 6.31 -16.36 12.30
C TYR A 148 5.62 -16.73 13.62
N TYR A 149 5.21 -17.99 13.74
CA TYR A 149 4.88 -18.64 15.01
C TYR A 149 6.15 -18.96 15.80
#